data_AF-R9RBC5-F1
#
_entry.id   AF-R9RBC5-F1
#
_cell.length_a   1.000
_cell.length_b   1.000
_cell.length_c   1.000
_cell.angle_alpha   90.00
_cell.angle_beta   90.00
_cell.angle_gamma   90.00
#
_symmetry.space_group_name_H-M   'P 1'
#
loop_
_entity.id
_entity.type
_entity.pdbx_description
1 polymer ?
#
loop_
_entity_poly.entity_id
_entity_poly.type
_entity_poly.pdbx_seq_one_letter_code
_entity_poly.pdbx_strand_id
1 'polypeptide(L)' 'MEKLPKAEKNRLEKEQKVWLKNRNIKAKEAAKEAEGGTMEPLLFGASIKDLNEKRAIELAKRYDEIVNKK' A
#
# COMPACT_ATOMS: atom_id res chain seq x y z
N MET A 1 10.14 -10.47 -2.03
CA MET A 1 11.29 -9.66 -1.56
C MET A 1 12.34 -10.48 -0.80
N GLU A 2 12.41 -11.80 -1.00
CA GLU A 2 13.31 -12.68 -0.24
C GLU A 2 14.79 -12.48 -0.57
N LYS A 3 15.09 -11.97 -1.77
CA LYS A 3 16.44 -11.67 -2.26
C LYS A 3 17.09 -10.44 -1.61
N LEU A 4 16.33 -9.65 -0.83
CA LEU A 4 16.87 -8.48 -0.15
C LEU A 4 17.82 -8.88 1.01
N PRO A 5 18.92 -8.13 1.22
CA PRO A 5 19.70 -8.20 2.45
C PRO A 5 18.84 -7.98 3.70
N LYS A 6 19.25 -8.53 4.85
CA LYS A 6 18.47 -8.45 6.10
C LYS A 6 18.14 -7.00 6.51
N ALA A 7 19.09 -6.09 6.37
CA ALA A 7 18.89 -4.67 6.68
C ALA A 7 17.78 -4.05 5.82
N GLU A 8 17.80 -4.32 4.51
CA GLU A 8 16.79 -3.82 3.56
C GLU A 8 15.42 -4.48 3.77
N LYS A 9 15.36 -5.75 4.15
CA LYS A 9 14.11 -6.40 4.59
C LYS A 9 13.49 -5.69 5.78
N ASN A 10 14.30 -5.41 6.82
CA ASN A 10 13.83 -4.70 8.00
C ASN A 10 13.36 -3.27 7.65
N ARG A 11 14.04 -2.61 6.71
CA ARG A 11 13.64 -1.28 6.22
C ARG A 11 12.31 -1.34 5.49
N LEU A 12 12.16 -2.27 4.56
CA LEU A 12 10.91 -2.50 3.83
C LEU A 12 9.73 -2.81 4.77
N GLU A 13 9.96 -3.60 5.82
CA GLU A 13 8.92 -3.91 6.80
C GLU A 13 8.43 -2.64 7.51
N LYS A 14 9.35 -1.77 7.94
CA LYS A 14 9.02 -0.47 8.53
C LYS A 14 8.28 0.43 7.53
N GLU A 15 8.77 0.50 6.30
CA GLU A 15 8.10 1.22 5.20
C GLU A 15 6.66 0.73 5.02
N GLN A 16 6.42 -0.59 5.07
CA GLN A 16 5.07 -1.14 4.94
C GLN A 16 4.15 -0.87 6.11
N LYS A 17 4.66 -0.88 7.34
CA LYS A 17 3.87 -0.49 8.51
C LYS A 17 3.41 0.97 8.40
N VAL A 18 4.29 1.87 7.95
CA VAL A 18 3.94 3.28 7.71
C VAL A 18 2.95 3.41 6.55
N TRP A 19 3.20 2.70 5.45
CA TRP A 19 2.32 2.72 4.29
C TRP A 19 0.91 2.24 4.62
N LEU A 20 0.75 1.16 5.39
CA LEU A 20 -0.56 0.65 5.82
C LEU A 20 -1.36 1.66 6.65
N LYS A 21 -0.68 2.38 7.56
CA LYS A 21 -1.32 3.46 8.34
C LYS A 21 -1.82 4.57 7.43
N ASN A 22 -0.95 5.05 6.53
CA ASN A 22 -1.30 6.12 5.59
C ASN A 22 -2.37 5.70 4.58
N ARG A 23 -2.37 4.44 4.12
CA ARG A 23 -3.40 3.88 3.25
C ARG A 23 -4.78 4.00 3.89
N ASN A 24 -4.89 3.58 5.16
CA ASN A 24 -6.17 3.62 5.87
C ASN A 24 -6.64 5.06 6.11
N ILE A 25 -5.72 6.00 6.42
CA ILE A 25 -6.05 7.43 6.53
C ILE A 25 -6.62 7.96 5.21
N LYS A 26 -5.92 7.73 4.09
CA LYS A 26 -6.36 8.17 2.76
C LYS A 26 -7.70 7.57 2.35
N ALA A 27 -7.93 6.29 2.65
CA ALA A 27 -9.19 5.64 2.35
C ALA A 27 -10.36 6.20 3.18
N LYS A 28 -10.11 6.58 4.45
CA LYS A 28 -11.10 7.29 5.28
C LYS A 28 -11.39 8.70 4.73
N GLU A 29 -10.36 9.43 4.35
CA GLU A 29 -10.51 10.77 3.75
C GLU A 29 -11.35 10.71 2.47
N ALA A 30 -11.11 9.73 1.60
CA ALA A 30 -11.87 9.54 0.37
C ALA A 30 -13.35 9.15 0.60
N ALA A 31 -13.66 8.53 1.74
CA ALA A 31 -15.03 8.15 2.11
C ALA A 31 -15.76 9.22 2.94
N LYS A 32 -15.06 10.28 3.35
CA LYS A 32 -15.54 11.24 4.37
C LYS A 32 -16.84 11.94 3.99
N GLU A 33 -17.04 12.27 2.72
CA GLU A 33 -18.27 12.94 2.27
C GLU A 33 -19.52 12.05 2.37
N ALA A 34 -19.32 10.73 2.49
CA ALA A 34 -20.38 9.74 2.62
C ALA A 34 -20.56 9.21 4.06
N GLU A 35 -19.83 9.76 5.03
CA GLU A 35 -19.74 9.28 6.41
C GLU A 35 -21.14 9.04 7.03
N GLY A 36 -21.33 7.86 7.63
CA GLY A 36 -22.59 7.43 8.23
C GLY A 36 -23.61 6.85 7.25
N GLY A 37 -23.36 6.91 5.94
CA GLY A 37 -24.20 6.34 4.90
C GLY A 37 -23.71 4.98 4.39
N THR A 38 -24.54 4.30 3.59
CA THR A 38 -24.15 3.03 2.93
C THR A 38 -23.01 3.20 1.92
N MET A 39 -22.79 4.43 1.44
CA MET A 39 -21.72 4.76 0.51
C MET A 39 -20.34 4.86 1.18
N GLU A 40 -20.25 5.16 2.48
CA GLU A 40 -18.97 5.24 3.20
C GLU A 40 -18.15 3.95 3.10
N PRO A 41 -18.65 2.76 3.52
CA PRO A 41 -17.87 1.54 3.45
C PRO A 41 -17.54 1.13 2.00
N LEU A 42 -18.40 1.48 1.04
CA LEU A 42 -18.16 1.21 -0.38
C LEU A 42 -16.98 2.04 -0.90
N LEU A 43 -16.98 3.36 -0.65
CA LEU A 43 -15.91 4.28 -1.07
C LEU A 43 -14.60 3.99 -0.34
N PHE A 44 -14.65 3.63 0.94
CA PHE A 44 -13.49 3.17 1.69
C PHE A 44 -12.89 1.91 1.05
N GLY A 45 -13.72 0.89 0.79
CA GLY A 45 -13.30 -0.36 0.17
C GLY A 45 -12.69 -0.17 -1.22
N ALA A 46 -13.32 0.65 -2.07
CA ALA A 46 -12.81 1.01 -3.39
C ALA A 46 -11.44 1.70 -3.29
N SER A 47 -11.29 2.65 -2.36
CA SER A 47 -10.01 3.34 -2.12
C SER A 47 -8.91 2.38 -1.66
N ILE A 48 -9.23 1.41 -0.78
CA ILE A 48 -8.28 0.38 -0.36
C ILE A 48 -7.85 -0.49 -1.54
N LYS A 49 -8.78 -0.91 -2.41
CA LYS A 49 -8.48 -1.69 -3.63
C LYS A 49 -7.47 -0.95 -4.51
N ASP A 50 -7.76 0.29 -4.87
CA ASP A 50 -6.91 1.06 -5.78
C ASP A 50 -5.52 1.33 -5.20
N LEU A 51 -5.44 1.63 -3.89
CA LEU A 51 -4.16 1.84 -3.22
C LEU A 51 -3.33 0.55 -3.14
N ASN A 52 -3.97 -0.59 -2.88
CA ASN A 52 -3.30 -1.89 -2.87
C ASN A 52 -2.76 -2.25 -4.26
N GLU A 53 -3.52 -2.02 -5.34
CA GLU A 53 -3.08 -2.27 -6.72
C GLU A 53 -1.84 -1.43 -7.06
N LYS A 54 -1.87 -0.13 -6.77
CA LYS A 54 -0.73 0.78 -6.99
C LYS A 54 0.51 0.32 -6.23
N ARG A 55 0.35 -0.09 -4.97
CA ARG A 55 1.47 -0.58 -4.14
C ARG A 55 2.00 -1.92 -4.62
N ALA A 56 1.14 -2.83 -5.09
CA ALA A 56 1.57 -4.10 -5.66
C ALA A 56 2.46 -3.89 -6.90
N ILE A 57 2.05 -3.00 -7.81
CA ILE A 57 2.83 -2.64 -8.99
C ILE A 57 4.18 -2.01 -8.60
N GLU A 58 4.19 -1.09 -7.63
CA GLU A 58 5.42 -0.48 -7.13
C GLU A 58 6.40 -1.52 -6.57
N LEU A 59 5.91 -2.45 -5.74
CA LEU A 59 6.74 -3.51 -5.15
C LEU A 59 7.25 -4.50 -6.19
N ALA A 60 6.44 -4.80 -7.21
CA ALA A 60 6.85 -5.65 -8.34
C ALA A 60 8.00 -4.99 -9.11
N LYS A 61 7.88 -3.71 -9.46
CA LYS A 61 8.97 -2.95 -10.11
C LYS A 61 10.25 -2.94 -9.27
N ARG A 62 10.14 -2.66 -7.97
CA ARG A 62 11.29 -2.70 -7.05
C ARG A 62 11.92 -4.09 -7.00
N TYR A 63 11.11 -5.16 -7.05
CA TYR A 63 11.62 -6.53 -7.09
C TYR A 63 12.36 -6.81 -8.40
N ASP A 64 11.81 -6.40 -9.54
CA ASP A 64 12.43 -6.58 -10.84
C ASP A 64 13.77 -5.86 -10.92
N GLU A 65 13.87 -4.64 -10.39
CA GLU A 65 15.14 -3.90 -10.29
C GLU A 65 16.19 -4.65 -9.43
N ILE A 66 15.77 -5.31 -8.35
CA ILE A 66 16.69 -6.10 -7.50
C ILE A 66 17.15 -7.35 -8.25
N VAL A 67 16.26 -8.00 -9.01
CA VAL A 67 16.58 -9.22 -9.74
C VAL A 67 17.40 -8.96 -11.00
N ASN A 68 17.15 -7.85 -11.69
CA ASN A 68 17.75 -7.51 -12.98
C ASN A 68 19.00 -6.63 -12.87
N LYS A 69 19.36 -6.16 -11.67
CA LYS A 69 20.70 -5.62 -11.38
C LYS A 69 21.74 -6.75 -11.50
N LYS A 70 22.11 -7.07 -12.74
CA LYS A 70 23.38 -7.72 -13.08
C LYS A 70 24.48 -6.68 -13.15
#